data_AF-A0A7Y3TS00-F1
#
_entry.id   AF-A0A7Y3TS00-F1
#
_cell.length_a   1.000
_cell.length_b   1.000
_cell.length_c   1.000
_cell.angle_alpha   90.00
_cell.angle_beta   90.00
_cell.angle_gamma   90.00
#
_symmetry.space_group_name_H-M   'P 1'
#
loop_
_entity.id
_entity.type
_entity.pdbx_description
1 polymer ?
#
loop_
_entity_poly.entity_id
_entity_poly.type
_entity_poly.pdbx_seq_one_letter_code
_entity_poly.pdbx_strand_id
1 'polypeptide(L)'
;MTAQDRDHPSAFPSEDAKQKLAQSYAQLKLATGIDRAVWSRYFRGKRSPTLRQCQQAAVALELDAIDFVAALLERVAAQSSPGDADLVRGID
;
A
#
# COMPACT_ATOMS: atom_id res chain seq x y z
N MET A 1 -14.50 33.56 -0.11
CA MET A 1 -14.21 32.43 -1.04
C MET A 1 -12.88 31.85 -0.63
N THR A 2 -12.88 30.75 0.13
CA THR A 2 -11.68 30.06 0.56
C THR A 2 -11.09 29.32 -0.63
N ALA A 3 -9.89 29.73 -1.06
CA ALA A 3 -9.10 28.98 -2.02
C ALA A 3 -8.79 27.61 -1.40
N GLN A 4 -9.40 26.56 -1.94
CA GLN A 4 -8.93 25.19 -1.78
C GLN A 4 -7.54 25.14 -2.42
N ASP A 5 -6.53 25.35 -1.57
CA ASP A 5 -5.15 25.07 -1.89
C ASP A 5 -5.09 23.60 -2.30
N ARG A 6 -4.77 23.40 -3.58
CA ARG A 6 -4.67 22.09 -4.19
C ARG A 6 -3.48 21.41 -3.54
N ASP A 7 -3.80 20.53 -2.61
CA ASP A 7 -2.92 19.53 -2.01
C ASP A 7 -2.00 18.97 -3.10
N HIS A 8 -0.71 19.29 -2.99
CA HIS A 8 0.31 18.69 -3.83
C HIS A 8 0.20 17.17 -3.69
N PRO A 9 0.27 16.38 -4.78
CA PRO A 9 0.42 14.95 -4.66
C PRO A 9 1.78 14.70 -4.01
N SER A 10 1.78 14.53 -2.68
CA SER A 10 2.97 14.10 -1.96
C SER A 10 3.39 12.78 -2.58
N ALA A 11 4.63 12.70 -3.08
CA ALA A 11 5.19 11.48 -3.69
C ALA A 11 5.35 10.32 -2.69
N PHE A 12 4.78 10.46 -1.50
CA PHE A 12 4.83 9.55 -0.37
C PHE A 12 3.41 9.33 0.13
N PRO A 13 3.06 8.08 0.48
CA PRO A 13 1.74 7.77 0.99
C PRO A 13 1.48 8.57 2.27
N SER A 14 0.39 9.33 2.29
CA SER A 14 -0.04 10.08 3.47
C SER A 14 -0.08 9.17 4.71
N GLU A 15 0.29 9.68 5.88
CA GLU A 15 0.20 8.92 7.14
C GLU A 15 -1.22 8.36 7.38
N ASP A 16 -2.25 9.07 6.91
CA ASP A 16 -3.64 8.60 6.86
C ASP A 16 -3.80 7.29 6.08
N ALA A 17 -3.16 7.17 4.90
CA ALA A 17 -3.18 5.96 4.08
C ALA A 17 -2.53 4.77 4.80
N LYS A 18 -1.43 5.01 5.52
CA LYS A 18 -0.74 3.97 6.32
C LYS A 18 -1.60 3.49 7.49
N GLN A 19 -2.32 4.41 8.13
CA GLN A 19 -3.17 4.14 9.28
C GLN A 19 -4.46 3.41 8.86
N LYS A 20 -5.14 3.86 7.80
CA LYS A 20 -6.30 3.18 7.21
C LYS A 20 -5.96 1.76 6.77
N LEU A 21 -4.82 1.56 6.11
CA LEU A 21 -4.32 0.23 5.76
C LEU A 21 -4.12 -0.70 6.97
N ALA A 22 -3.73 -0.14 8.12
CA ALA A 22 -3.51 -0.93 9.34
C ALA A 22 -4.82 -1.40 9.99
N GLN A 23 -5.89 -0.61 9.87
CA GLN A 23 -7.14 -0.81 10.61
C GLN A 23 -8.23 -1.55 9.78
N SER A 24 -8.09 -1.63 8.46
CA SER A 24 -9.24 -1.89 7.58
C SER A 24 -9.31 -3.27 6.91
N TYR A 25 -8.80 -4.34 7.54
CA TYR A 25 -8.95 -5.70 6.98
C TYR A 25 -10.40 -6.11 6.69
N ALA A 26 -11.37 -5.63 7.48
CA ALA A 26 -12.79 -5.88 7.25
C ALA A 26 -13.33 -5.16 6.00
N GLN A 27 -12.95 -3.90 5.80
CA GLN A 27 -13.34 -3.12 4.61
C GLN A 27 -12.68 -3.69 3.34
N LEU A 28 -11.40 -4.09 3.43
CA LEU A 28 -10.68 -4.75 2.35
C LEU A 28 -11.36 -6.07 1.95
N LYS A 29 -11.82 -6.86 2.94
CA LYS A 29 -12.56 -8.11 2.67
C LYS A 29 -13.89 -7.82 1.97
N LEU A 30 -14.65 -6.82 2.44
CA LEU A 30 -15.94 -6.45 1.82
C LEU A 30 -15.77 -5.98 0.37
N ALA A 31 -14.75 -5.18 0.08
CA ALA A 31 -14.57 -4.59 -1.25
C ALA A 31 -13.89 -5.49 -2.27
N THR A 32 -13.00 -6.39 -1.83
CA THR A 32 -12.20 -7.23 -2.73
C THR A 32 -12.58 -8.71 -2.68
N GLY A 33 -13.37 -9.12 -1.68
CA GLY A 33 -13.64 -10.54 -1.39
C GLY A 33 -12.42 -11.30 -0.87
N ILE A 34 -11.30 -10.62 -0.62
CA ILE A 34 -10.03 -11.24 -0.23
C ILE A 34 -9.91 -11.26 1.29
N ASP A 35 -9.66 -12.44 1.84
CA ASP A 35 -9.47 -12.62 3.28
C ASP A 35 -8.18 -11.98 3.82
N ARG A 36 -8.23 -11.67 5.12
CA ARG A 36 -7.09 -11.11 5.89
C ARG A 36 -5.79 -11.89 5.70
N ALA A 37 -5.85 -13.22 5.63
CA ALA A 37 -4.66 -14.06 5.45
C ALA A 37 -3.98 -13.87 4.09
N VAL A 38 -4.72 -13.46 3.07
CA VAL A 38 -4.18 -13.16 1.74
C VAL A 38 -3.65 -11.72 1.72
N TRP A 39 -4.40 -10.75 2.26
CA TRP A 39 -3.91 -9.38 2.43
C TRP A 39 -2.62 -9.31 3.25
N SER A 40 -2.52 -10.09 4.33
CA SER A 40 -1.29 -10.19 5.13
C SER A 40 -0.10 -10.70 4.32
N ARG A 41 -0.33 -11.59 3.33
CA ARG A 41 0.73 -12.03 2.41
C ARG A 41 1.14 -10.94 1.43
N TYR A 42 0.20 -10.12 0.97
CA TYR A 42 0.50 -8.93 0.15
C TYR A 42 1.34 -7.93 0.93
N PHE A 43 0.95 -7.57 2.15
CA PHE A 43 1.71 -6.64 2.99
C PHE A 43 3.10 -7.14 3.38
N ARG A 44 3.32 -8.46 3.37
CA ARG A 44 4.62 -9.09 3.65
C ARG A 44 5.49 -9.29 2.39
N GLY A 45 5.03 -8.83 1.23
CA GLY A 45 5.73 -9.04 -0.04
C GLY A 45 5.78 -10.51 -0.50
N LYS A 46 5.04 -11.41 0.16
CA LYS A 46 5.03 -12.85 -0.18
C LYS A 46 4.18 -13.17 -1.40
N ARG A 47 3.37 -12.22 -1.86
CA ARG A 47 2.51 -12.31 -3.04
C ARG A 47 2.19 -10.90 -3.52
N SER A 48 1.99 -10.72 -4.82
CA SER A 48 1.60 -9.42 -5.39
C SER A 48 0.10 -9.37 -5.66
N PRO A 49 -0.62 -8.31 -5.24
CA PRO A 49 -1.99 -8.08 -5.69
C PRO A 49 -2.02 -7.68 -7.17
N THR A 50 -3.15 -7.92 -7.83
CA THR A 50 -3.40 -7.42 -9.18
C THR A 50 -3.78 -5.94 -9.15
N LEU A 51 -3.60 -5.23 -10.28
CA LEU A 51 -3.99 -3.82 -10.41
C LEU A 51 -5.47 -3.59 -10.02
N ARG A 52 -6.38 -4.48 -10.46
CA ARG A 52 -7.80 -4.40 -10.11
C ARG A 52 -8.03 -4.50 -8.59
N GLN A 53 -7.30 -5.37 -7.90
CA GLN A 53 -7.40 -5.52 -6.45
C GLN A 53 -6.87 -4.29 -5.71
N CYS A 54 -5.79 -3.67 -6.21
CA CYS A 54 -5.30 -2.40 -5.68
C CYS A 54 -6.34 -1.28 -5.87
N GLN A 55 -6.97 -1.18 -7.04
CA GLN A 55 -8.02 -0.19 -7.29
C GLN A 55 -9.24 -0.40 -6.39
N GLN A 56 -9.74 -1.63 -6.26
CA GLN A 56 -10.87 -1.94 -5.39
C GLN A 56 -10.55 -1.64 -3.92
N ALA A 57 -9.33 -1.95 -3.47
CA ALA A 57 -8.88 -1.65 -2.13
C ALA A 57 -8.72 -0.13 -1.87
N ALA A 58 -8.20 0.62 -2.84
CA ALA A 58 -8.08 2.06 -2.77
C ALA A 58 -9.46 2.73 -2.61
N VAL A 59 -10.43 2.35 -3.45
CA VAL A 59 -11.82 2.81 -3.34
C VAL A 59 -12.43 2.45 -1.97
N ALA A 60 -12.17 1.23 -1.47
CA ALA A 60 -12.69 0.78 -0.17
C ALA A 60 -12.17 1.58 1.02
N LEU A 61 -10.96 2.14 0.90
CA LEU A 61 -10.30 2.90 1.95
C LEU A 61 -10.43 4.41 1.74
N GLU A 62 -11.17 4.83 0.72
CA GLU A 62 -11.27 6.24 0.30
C GLU A 62 -9.86 6.82 0.08
N LEU A 63 -9.02 6.05 -0.59
CA LEU A 63 -7.65 6.40 -0.96
C LEU A 63 -7.52 6.47 -2.47
N ASP A 64 -6.58 7.30 -2.92
CA ASP A 64 -6.12 7.24 -4.30
C ASP A 64 -5.38 5.93 -4.58
N ALA A 65 -5.52 5.42 -5.80
CA ALA A 65 -4.89 4.14 -6.15
C ALA A 65 -3.35 4.21 -6.05
N ILE A 66 -2.76 5.37 -6.33
CA ILE A 66 -1.33 5.60 -6.21
C ILE A 66 -0.91 5.60 -4.74
N ASP A 67 -1.65 6.27 -3.86
CA ASP A 67 -1.37 6.29 -2.42
C ASP A 67 -1.47 4.91 -1.80
N PHE A 68 -2.47 4.13 -2.18
CA PHE A 68 -2.62 2.75 -1.72
C PHE A 68 -1.41 1.90 -2.11
N VAL A 69 -0.98 1.99 -3.38
CA VAL A 69 0.16 1.22 -3.90
C VAL A 69 1.46 1.66 -3.22
N ALA A 70 1.67 2.97 -3.06
CA ALA A 70 2.85 3.51 -2.39
C ALA A 70 2.91 3.06 -0.92
N ALA A 71 1.80 3.10 -0.20
CA ALA A 71 1.70 2.65 1.19
C ALA A 71 1.92 1.13 1.32
N LEU A 72 1.43 0.35 0.36
CA LEU A 72 1.69 -1.09 0.30
C LEU A 72 3.19 -1.38 0.09
N LEU A 73 3.82 -0.70 -0.86
CA LEU A 73 5.24 -0.87 -1.18
C LEU A 73 6.15 -0.46 -0.02
N GLU A 74 5.87 0.67 0.63
CA GLU A 74 6.63 1.12 1.82
C GLU A 74 6.58 0.07 2.94
N ARG A 75 5.40 -0.54 3.16
CA ARG A 75 5.21 -1.59 4.16
C ARG A 75 5.98 -2.87 3.85
N VAL A 76 6.09 -3.22 2.57
CA VAL A 76 6.88 -4.36 2.11
C VAL A 76 8.36 -4.07 2.27
N ALA A 77 8.80 -2.86 1.89
CA ALA A 77 10.19 -2.42 2.06
C ALA A 77 10.61 -2.38 3.54
N ALA A 78 9.75 -1.89 4.43
CA ALA A 78 10.03 -1.85 5.87
C ALA A 78 10.14 -3.24 6.53
N GLN A 79 9.54 -4.28 5.94
CA GLN A 79 9.64 -5.66 6.42
C GLN A 79 10.79 -6.45 5.78
N SER A 80 11.34 -5.92 4.68
CA SER A 80 12.54 -6.45 4.06
C SER A 80 13.72 -5.83 4.82
N SER A 81 14.37 -6.60 5.70
CA SER A 81 15.58 -6.12 6.38
C SER A 81 16.58 -5.52 5.36
N PRO A 82 17.35 -4.48 5.73
CA PRO A 82 18.34 -3.87 4.85
C PRO A 82 19.50 -4.80 4.43
N GLY A 83 19.48 -6.08 4.83
CA GLY A 83 20.47 -7.09 4.46
C GLY A 83 20.31 -7.71 3.06
N ASP A 84 19.21 -7.45 2.35
CA ASP A 84 18.99 -7.97 0.98
C ASP A 84 19.48 -7.00 -0.12
N ALA A 85 19.73 -5.73 0.23
CA ALA A 85 20.21 -4.71 -0.70
C ALA A 85 21.68 -4.88 -1.10
N ASP A 86 22.42 -5.75 -0.42
CA ASP A 86 23.85 -6.01 -0.68
C ASP A 86 24.08 -6.99 -1.85
N LEU A 87 23.05 -7.69 -2.35
CA LEU A 87 23.20 -8.62 -3.48
C LEU A 87 23.30 -7.92 -4.85
N VAL A 88 23.03 -6.61 -4.94
CA VAL A 88 23.02 -5.86 -6.22
C VAL A 88 24.35 -5.13 -6.49
N ARG A 89 25.33 -5.21 -5.58
CA ARG A 89 26.69 -4.64 -5.78
C ARG A 89 27.77 -5.69 -6.07
N GLY A 90 27.38 -6.95 -6.29
CA GLY A 90 28.30 -8.07 -6.52
C GLY A 90 28.20 -8.71 -7.91
N ILE A 91 27.82 -7.95 -8.94
CA ILE A 91 28.01 -8.38 -10.33
C ILE A 91 29.08 -7.46 -10.92
N ASP A 92 30.26 -8.05 -11.05
CA ASP A 92 31.50 -7.58 -11.68
C ASP A 92 31.27 -6.85 -13.03
#